data_AF-A0A968AUJ6-F1
#
_entry.id   AF-A0A968AUJ6-F1
#
_cell.length_a   1.000
_cell.length_b   1.000
_cell.length_c   1.000
_cell.angle_alpha   90.00
_cell.angle_beta   90.00
_cell.angle_gamma   90.00
#
_symmetry.space_group_name_H-M   'P 1'
#
loop_
_entity.id
_entity.type
_entity.pdbx_description
1 polymer ?
#
loop_
_entity_poly.entity_id
_entity_poly.type
_entity_poly.pdbx_seq_one_letter_code
_entity_poly.pdbx_strand_id
1 'polypeptide(L)'
;MTKGFDDAGTTGVFAVEAGGPARLVHEYQMGDYGLEQVHELFQLGRLENCSEDDKTLLVLDAHEMRELKAMADAYSFDYEEEFIEMCHAMARFAAAHPAQRFVFMANF
;
A
#
# COMPACT_ATOMS: atom_id res chain seq x y z
N MET A 1 14.43 -17.72 -8.46
CA MET A 1 14.04 -17.09 -9.74
C MET A 1 12.76 -16.30 -9.51
N THR A 2 12.86 -15.17 -8.83
CA THR A 2 11.81 -14.15 -8.73
C THR A 2 11.98 -13.26 -9.96
N LYS A 3 11.13 -13.50 -10.95
CA LYS A 3 11.21 -12.91 -12.27
C LYS A 3 10.70 -11.48 -12.20
N GLY A 4 11.60 -10.51 -12.36
CA GLY A 4 11.37 -9.17 -12.89
C GLY A 4 10.29 -8.32 -12.20
N PHE A 5 10.69 -7.59 -11.17
CA PHE A 5 9.93 -6.42 -10.69
C PHE A 5 10.16 -5.16 -11.55
N ASP A 6 11.10 -5.23 -12.50
CA ASP A 6 11.62 -4.07 -13.24
C ASP A 6 10.99 -3.83 -14.63
N ASP A 7 9.97 -4.61 -15.03
CA ASP A 7 9.51 -4.62 -16.44
C ASP A 7 8.20 -3.88 -16.72
N ALA A 8 7.80 -2.95 -15.85
CA ALA A 8 6.81 -1.94 -16.17
C ALA A 8 7.30 -0.62 -15.58
N GLY A 9 7.63 0.37 -16.42
CA GLY A 9 8.15 1.69 -16.02
C GLY A 9 7.15 2.57 -15.28
N THR A 10 6.39 1.99 -14.35
CA THR A 10 5.35 2.64 -13.54
C THR A 10 5.78 2.59 -12.09
N THR A 11 5.96 3.78 -11.51
CA THR A 11 6.25 3.98 -10.09
C THR A 11 4.94 4.02 -9.31
N GLY A 12 4.85 3.36 -8.15
CA GLY A 12 3.61 3.30 -7.39
C GLY A 12 3.60 2.28 -6.25
N VAL A 13 2.39 2.00 -5.76
CA VAL A 13 2.12 0.99 -4.73
C VAL A 13 1.55 -0.26 -5.39
N PHE A 14 2.10 -1.41 -5.00
CA PHE A 14 1.74 -2.72 -5.53
C PHE A 14 1.24 -3.65 -4.43
N ALA A 15 0.15 -4.37 -4.68
CA ALA A 15 -0.26 -5.50 -3.85
C ALA A 15 0.56 -6.75 -4.19
N VAL A 16 1.12 -7.40 -3.18
CA VAL A 16 1.91 -8.62 -3.29
C VAL A 16 1.05 -9.82 -2.90
N GLU A 17 0.65 -10.62 -3.89
CA GLU A 17 -0.12 -11.85 -3.66
C GLU A 17 0.80 -13.05 -3.40
N ALA A 18 0.39 -13.98 -2.53
CA ALA A 18 1.16 -15.18 -2.24
C ALA A 18 1.34 -16.06 -3.50
N GLY A 19 2.56 -16.08 -4.05
CA GLY A 19 2.91 -16.86 -5.24
C GLY A 19 2.41 -16.29 -6.57
N GLY A 20 1.82 -15.09 -6.56
CA GLY A 20 1.32 -14.39 -7.74
C GLY A 20 2.21 -13.21 -8.15
N PRO A 21 2.00 -12.65 -9.36
CA PRO A 21 2.63 -11.39 -9.73
C PRO A 21 2.09 -10.25 -8.86
N ALA A 22 2.95 -9.27 -8.55
CA ALA A 22 2.51 -8.05 -7.90
C ALA A 22 1.55 -7.26 -8.81
N ARG A 23 0.53 -6.63 -8.24
CA ARG A 23 -0.48 -5.86 -8.98
C ARG A 23 -0.40 -4.39 -8.58
N LEU A 24 -0.31 -3.50 -9.55
CA LEU A 24 -0.37 -2.06 -9.30
C LEU A 24 -1.73 -1.70 -8.69
N VAL A 25 -1.69 -0.97 -7.57
CA VAL A 25 -2.86 -0.52 -6.80
C VAL A 25 -3.02 0.99 -6.93
N HIS A 26 -1.92 1.72 -6.87
CA HIS A 26 -1.88 3.18 -6.93
C HIS A 26 -0.66 3.63 -7.73
N GLU A 27 -0.85 4.49 -8.72
CA GLU A 27 0.25 5.15 -9.44
C GLU A 27 0.79 6.28 -8.57
N TYR A 28 2.12 6.41 -8.51
CA TYR A 28 2.74 7.50 -7.77
C TYR A 28 2.44 8.84 -8.46
N GLN A 29 1.81 9.75 -7.72
CA GLN A 29 1.33 11.04 -8.23
C GLN A 29 2.24 12.22 -7.96
N MET A 30 3.50 12.00 -7.56
CA MET A 30 4.44 13.03 -7.11
C MET A 30 3.98 13.69 -5.81
N GLY A 31 4.73 13.50 -4.72
CA GLY A 31 4.39 14.02 -3.40
C GLY A 31 5.24 13.41 -2.29
N ASP A 32 5.13 13.94 -1.07
CA ASP A 32 5.85 13.46 0.11
C ASP A 32 4.95 12.52 0.93
N TYR A 33 4.62 11.38 0.32
CA TYR A 33 3.86 10.34 0.98
C TYR A 33 4.50 8.97 0.77
N GLY A 34 4.23 8.06 1.70
CA GLY A 34 4.83 6.72 1.70
C GLY A 34 3.98 5.71 2.46
N LEU A 35 4.31 4.43 2.30
CA LEU A 35 3.59 3.35 3.01
C LEU A 35 3.82 3.40 4.53
N GLU A 36 4.98 3.88 4.95
CA GLU A 36 5.35 4.11 6.35
C GLU A 36 4.39 5.06 7.05
N GLN A 37 3.86 6.06 6.35
CA GLN A 37 2.91 7.02 6.91
C GLN A 37 1.59 6.37 7.34
N VAL A 38 1.17 5.26 6.72
CA VAL A 38 0.00 4.50 7.20
C VAL A 38 0.24 3.98 8.62
N HIS A 39 1.44 3.48 8.88
CA HIS A 39 1.83 3.02 10.21
C HIS A 39 2.04 4.20 11.17
N GLU A 40 2.71 5.27 10.73
CA GLU A 40 3.05 6.40 11.60
C GLU A 40 1.83 7.25 11.97
N LEU A 41 0.95 7.55 11.01
CA LEU A 41 -0.18 8.45 11.19
C LEU A 41 -1.42 7.72 11.70
N PHE A 42 -1.73 6.55 11.14
CA PHE A 42 -2.94 5.79 11.51
C PHE A 42 -2.69 4.67 12.51
N GLN A 43 -1.42 4.36 12.82
CA GLN A 43 -1.05 3.25 13.71
C GLN A 43 -1.60 1.90 13.21
N LEU A 44 -1.71 1.75 11.88
CA LEU A 44 -2.24 0.55 11.21
C LEU A 44 -1.12 -0.24 10.53
N GLY A 45 -1.25 -1.57 10.58
CA GLY A 45 -0.34 -2.47 9.90
C GLY A 45 1.06 -2.50 10.51
N ARG A 46 1.90 -3.33 9.88
CA ARG A 46 3.30 -3.53 10.26
C ARG A 46 4.20 -3.29 9.06
N LEU A 47 5.28 -2.56 9.31
CA LEU A 47 6.37 -2.40 8.34
C LEU A 47 7.33 -3.60 8.41
N GLU A 48 7.63 -4.14 7.23
CA GLU A 48 8.64 -5.17 7.02
C GLU A 48 9.64 -4.68 5.95
N ASN A 49 10.93 -4.99 6.12
CA ASN A 49 11.95 -4.60 5.14
C ASN A 49 12.14 -5.75 4.15
N CYS A 50 12.07 -5.45 2.85
CA CYS A 50 12.47 -6.41 1.82
C CYS A 50 14.00 -6.41 1.70
N SER A 51 14.66 -7.50 2.12
CA SER A 51 16.12 -7.59 2.21
C SER A 51 16.87 -7.50 0.87
N GLU A 52 16.17 -7.57 -0.26
CA GLU A 52 16.80 -7.55 -1.59
C GLU A 52 16.83 -6.15 -2.23
N ASP A 53 15.95 -5.21 -1.85
CA ASP A 53 15.74 -3.97 -2.60
C ASP A 53 15.54 -2.70 -1.75
N ASP A 54 15.77 -2.72 -0.43
CA ASP A 54 15.45 -1.61 0.50
C ASP A 54 13.99 -1.09 0.40
N LYS A 55 13.09 -1.91 -0.17
CA LYS A 55 11.67 -1.57 -0.33
C LYS A 55 10.92 -1.76 0.99
N THR A 56 10.08 -0.78 1.30
CA THR A 56 9.12 -0.84 2.41
C THR A 56 7.96 -1.76 2.06
N LEU A 57 7.71 -2.76 2.90
CA LEU A 57 6.50 -3.57 2.85
C LEU A 57 5.56 -3.15 3.98
N LEU A 58 4.31 -2.87 3.64
CA LEU A 58 3.25 -2.65 4.61
C LEU A 58 2.32 -3.86 4.63
N VAL A 59 2.24 -4.51 5.78
CA VAL A 59 1.39 -5.68 6.02
C VAL A 59 0.19 -5.25 6.84
N LEU A 60 -1.02 -5.48 6.32
CA LEU A 60 -2.28 -5.23 7.03
C LEU A 60 -3.14 -6.49 7.07
N ASP A 61 -3.93 -6.67 8.12
CA ASP A 61 -5.01 -7.64 8.15
C ASP A 61 -6.33 -7.07 7.57
N ALA A 62 -7.35 -7.93 7.44
CA ALA A 62 -8.64 -7.51 6.90
C ALA A 62 -9.45 -6.56 7.80
N HIS A 63 -9.15 -6.52 9.10
CA HIS A 63 -9.72 -5.56 10.03
C HIS A 63 -9.07 -4.19 9.86
N GLU A 64 -7.74 -4.14 9.85
CA GLU A 64 -6.96 -2.93 9.62
C GLU A 64 -7.26 -2.30 8.26
N MET A 65 -7.52 -3.09 7.21
CA MET A 65 -7.96 -2.54 5.92
C MET A 65 -9.31 -1.82 5.97
N ARG A 66 -10.23 -2.28 6.84
CA ARG A 66 -11.52 -1.60 7.04
C ARG A 66 -11.33 -0.31 7.83
N GLU A 67 -10.42 -0.32 8.80
CA GLU A 67 -10.05 0.88 9.56
C GLU A 67 -9.32 1.90 8.71
N LEU A 68 -8.40 1.48 7.84
CA LEU A 68 -7.68 2.35 6.90
C LEU A 68 -8.65 3.18 6.06
N LYS A 69 -9.70 2.54 5.53
CA LYS A 69 -10.75 3.24 4.79
C LYS A 69 -11.44 4.30 5.66
N ALA A 70 -11.83 3.92 6.88
CA ALA A 70 -12.55 4.82 7.78
C ALA A 70 -11.68 6.02 8.20
N MET A 71 -10.39 5.81 8.45
CA MET A 71 -9.43 6.86 8.79
C MET A 71 -9.19 7.79 7.60
N ALA A 72 -8.99 7.24 6.40
CA ALA A 72 -8.79 8.03 5.19
C ALA A 72 -10.04 8.89 4.86
N ASP A 73 -11.25 8.36 5.05
CA ASP A 73 -12.49 9.14 4.91
C ASP A 73 -12.58 10.26 5.97
N ALA A 74 -12.20 9.96 7.22
CA ALA A 74 -12.33 10.90 8.35
C ALA A 74 -11.32 12.05 8.29
N TYR A 75 -10.11 11.78 7.81
CA TYR A 75 -9.00 12.73 7.80
C TYR A 75 -8.64 13.23 6.38
N SER A 76 -9.56 13.12 5.43
CA SER A 76 -9.31 13.47 4.02
C SER A 76 -8.92 14.93 3.80
N PHE A 77 -9.22 15.81 4.76
CA PHE A 77 -8.89 17.24 4.72
C PHE A 77 -7.70 17.62 5.62
N ASP A 78 -7.19 16.67 6.39
CA ASP A 78 -6.12 16.90 7.38
C ASP A 78 -4.75 16.42 6.88
N TYR A 79 -4.71 15.62 5.80
CA TYR A 79 -3.50 15.07 5.20
C TYR A 79 -3.42 15.36 3.70
N GLU A 80 -2.25 15.14 3.12
CA GLU A 80 -1.99 15.30 1.68
C GLU A 80 -2.96 14.47 0.84
N GLU A 81 -3.45 15.06 -0.26
CA GLU A 81 -4.46 14.46 -1.12
C GLU A 81 -3.98 13.11 -1.67
N GLU A 82 -2.73 13.06 -2.13
CA GLU A 82 -2.13 11.86 -2.72
C GLU A 82 -1.97 10.72 -1.71
N PHE A 83 -1.72 11.03 -0.44
CA PHE A 83 -1.68 10.03 0.65
C PHE A 83 -3.07 9.43 0.89
N ILE A 84 -4.11 10.28 0.93
CA ILE A 84 -5.49 9.84 1.12
C ILE A 84 -5.96 9.02 -0.09
N GLU A 85 -5.62 9.44 -1.30
CA GLU A 85 -5.92 8.68 -2.52
C GLU A 85 -5.25 7.30 -2.53
N MET A 86 -3.98 7.20 -2.11
CA MET A 86 -3.29 5.93 -1.94
C MET A 86 -4.03 5.01 -0.96
N CYS A 87 -4.44 5.53 0.20
CA CYS A 87 -5.20 4.76 1.19
C CYS A 87 -6.53 4.27 0.63
N HIS A 88 -7.25 5.11 -0.10
CA HIS A 88 -8.50 4.75 -0.77
C HIS A 88 -8.29 3.70 -1.87
N ALA A 89 -7.21 3.78 -2.63
CA ALA A 89 -6.87 2.79 -3.65
C ALA A 89 -6.59 1.41 -3.02
N MET A 90 -5.84 1.36 -1.93
CA MET A 90 -5.60 0.13 -1.16
C MET A 90 -6.89 -0.45 -0.60
N ALA A 91 -7.76 0.38 -0.01
CA ALA A 91 -9.07 -0.05 0.50
C ALA A 91 -9.97 -0.61 -0.60
N ARG A 92 -9.99 0.04 -1.77
CA ARG A 92 -10.74 -0.42 -2.95
C ARG A 92 -10.21 -1.76 -3.46
N PHE A 93 -8.89 -1.93 -3.49
CA PHE A 93 -8.26 -3.20 -3.85
C PHE A 93 -8.70 -4.32 -2.89
N ALA A 94 -8.63 -4.09 -1.58
CA ALA A 94 -9.02 -5.07 -0.57
C ALA A 94 -10.51 -5.44 -0.63
N ALA A 95 -11.39 -4.48 -0.93
CA ALA A 95 -12.81 -4.74 -1.12
C ALA A 95 -13.09 -5.66 -2.33
N ALA A 96 -12.28 -5.56 -3.40
CA ALA A 96 -12.39 -6.40 -4.58
C ALA A 96 -11.67 -7.77 -4.44
N HIS A 97 -10.75 -7.91 -3.48
CA HIS A 97 -9.94 -9.10 -3.28
C HIS A 97 -9.99 -9.56 -1.82
N PRO A 98 -11.03 -10.31 -1.41
CA PRO A 98 -11.16 -10.79 -0.05
C PRO A 98 -9.97 -11.66 0.36
N ALA A 99 -9.17 -11.18 1.32
CA ALA A 99 -8.05 -11.89 1.91
C ALA A 99 -8.00 -11.61 3.42
N GLN A 100 -7.33 -12.49 4.18
CA GLN A 100 -7.10 -12.26 5.61
C GLN A 100 -5.87 -11.38 5.87
N ARG A 101 -4.97 -11.28 4.88
CA ARG A 101 -3.71 -10.56 4.94
C ARG A 101 -3.46 -9.89 3.61
N PHE A 102 -3.10 -8.61 3.67
CA PHE A 102 -2.70 -7.77 2.54
C PHE A 102 -1.26 -7.35 2.74
N VAL A 103 -0.48 -7.38 1.66
CA VAL A 103 0.91 -6.92 1.66
C VAL A 103 1.04 -5.93 0.51
N PHE A 104 1.48 -4.72 0.83
CA PHE A 104 1.73 -3.67 -0.15
C PHE A 104 3.22 -3.32 -0.16
N MET A 105 3.71 -2.95 -1.33
CA MET A 105 5.09 -2.56 -1.57
C MET A 105 5.11 -1.28 -2.39
N ALA A 106 5.99 -0.34 -2.04
CA ALA A 106 6.27 0.86 -2.83
C ALA A 106 7.64 0.76 -3.51
N ASN A 107 7.83 1.47 -4.63
CA ASN A 107 9.10 1.55 -5.36
C ASN A 107 9.54 3.00 -5.66
N PHE A 108 9.12 3.95 -4.82
CA PHE A 108 9.51 5.36 -4.85
C PHE A 108 10.17 5.77 -3.54
#